data_AF-A0A6L4ZAM1-F1
#
_entry.id   AF-A0A6L4ZAM1-F1
#
_cell.length_a   1.000
_cell.length_b   1.000
_cell.length_c   1.000
_cell.angle_alpha   90.00
_cell.angle_beta   90.00
_cell.angle_gamma   90.00
#
_symmetry.space_group_name_H-M   'P 1'
#
loop_
_entity.id
_entity.type
_entity.pdbx_description
1 polymer ?
#
loop_
_entity_poly.entity_id
_entity_poly.type
_entity_poly.pdbx_seq_one_letter_code
_entity_poly.pdbx_strand_id
1 'polypeptide(L)'
;MLTFFAQSTGTAPAPGATHSYSVTPGNVGNTLLWSVTKGDLTTPAGTDAVISGAATATAEITWAASLTPGDWYYVHIVETAAGCSNEKVLPVQITASQFNLTLAAANATQCYDNAVVVSLANPSTPNYDHGNTTVVFSVTPAGLSSSYSGYQFDLSLVVPAGYTSTPAFSFNASLTGSTVTVTNNAAVTITYTVDNTNVYTNASAANAQNYTATASISGGKAINGVSDNNGGTYTGATAVSRPNTSGITTN
;
A
#
# COMPACT_ATOMS: atom_id res chain seq x y z
N MET A 1 -3.36 32.86 38.76
CA MET A 1 -4.28 32.52 37.67
C MET A 1 -3.43 31.83 36.61
N LEU A 2 -3.44 30.51 36.56
CA LEU A 2 -2.65 29.75 35.59
C LEU A 2 -3.55 29.39 34.41
N THR A 3 -3.31 30.03 33.27
CA THR A 3 -4.01 29.75 32.01
C THR A 3 -3.37 28.54 31.36
N PHE A 4 -4.18 27.56 31.00
CA PHE A 4 -3.70 26.29 30.46
C PHE A 4 -4.27 26.05 29.06
N PHE A 5 -3.40 25.95 28.06
CA PHE A 5 -3.76 25.59 26.68
C PHE A 5 -3.35 24.14 26.42
N ALA A 6 -4.33 23.26 26.20
CA ALA A 6 -4.08 21.98 25.55
C ALA A 6 -3.79 22.26 24.07
N GLN A 7 -2.56 22.01 23.62
CA GLN A 7 -2.21 22.14 22.20
C GLN A 7 -2.30 20.74 21.58
N SER A 8 -3.43 20.43 20.95
CA SER A 8 -3.60 19.16 20.25
C SER A 8 -2.98 19.22 18.86
N THR A 9 -2.17 18.23 18.50
CA THR A 9 -1.74 17.99 17.13
C THR A 9 -2.62 16.90 16.50
N GLY A 10 -3.87 17.25 16.21
CA GLY A 10 -4.77 16.47 15.34
C GLY A 10 -6.24 16.48 15.77
N THR A 11 -7.12 17.02 14.93
CA THR A 11 -8.59 17.03 15.13
C THR A 11 -9.34 16.14 14.12
N ALA A 12 -8.60 15.48 13.22
CA ALA A 12 -9.14 14.81 12.04
C ALA A 12 -8.44 13.47 11.76
N PRO A 13 -8.63 12.45 12.61
CA PRO A 13 -8.07 11.13 12.38
C PRO A 13 -8.83 10.39 11.28
N ALA A 14 -8.09 9.57 10.52
CA ALA A 14 -8.69 8.61 9.61
C ALA A 14 -9.08 7.32 10.33
N PRO A 15 -10.10 6.58 9.87
CA PRO A 15 -10.38 5.24 10.37
C PRO A 15 -9.13 4.35 10.32
N GLY A 16 -8.81 3.69 11.44
CA GLY A 16 -7.60 2.86 11.59
C GLY A 16 -6.34 3.63 12.00
N ALA A 17 -6.36 4.97 12.02
CA ALA A 17 -5.18 5.75 12.34
C ALA A 17 -4.89 5.77 13.86
N THR A 18 -3.61 5.87 14.22
CA THR A 18 -3.18 6.22 15.59
C THR A 18 -2.71 7.66 15.61
N HIS A 19 -3.20 8.42 16.59
CA HIS A 19 -2.87 9.83 16.77
C HIS A 19 -2.33 10.09 18.18
N SER A 20 -1.31 10.94 18.25
CA SER A 20 -0.74 11.41 19.50
C SER A 20 -1.49 12.64 19.99
N TYR A 21 -1.95 12.59 21.23
CA TYR A 21 -2.57 13.70 21.94
C TYR A 21 -1.67 14.08 23.10
N SER A 22 -1.55 15.38 23.35
CA SER A 22 -0.74 15.87 24.46
C SER A 22 -1.45 16.98 25.22
N VAL A 23 -1.15 17.06 26.49
CA VAL A 23 -1.48 18.15 27.39
C VAL A 23 -0.17 18.55 28.07
N THR A 24 -0.03 19.82 28.45
CA THR A 24 0.91 20.12 29.53
C THR A 24 0.15 19.93 30.86
N PRO A 25 0.72 19.38 31.94
CA PRO A 25 0.01 19.35 33.22
C PRO A 25 0.08 20.71 33.93
N GLY A 26 -0.93 21.07 34.73
CA GLY A 26 -0.88 22.25 35.60
C GLY A 26 0.25 22.17 36.62
N ASN A 27 0.56 20.95 37.07
CA ASN A 27 1.68 20.60 37.92
C ASN A 27 2.11 19.15 37.60
N VAL A 28 3.41 18.86 37.67
CA VAL A 28 3.98 17.52 37.43
C VAL A 28 3.45 16.43 38.38
N GLY A 29 2.93 16.81 39.56
CA GLY A 29 2.33 15.88 40.51
C GLY A 29 0.87 15.52 40.23
N ASN A 30 0.24 16.11 39.21
CA ASN A 30 -1.16 15.88 38.89
C ASN A 30 -1.35 14.52 38.20
N THR A 31 -2.45 13.83 38.51
CA THR A 31 -2.83 12.61 37.81
C THR A 31 -3.70 12.95 36.59
N LEU A 32 -3.40 12.35 35.44
CA LEU A 32 -4.15 12.55 34.20
C LEU A 32 -4.85 11.25 33.78
N LEU A 33 -6.14 11.33 33.52
CA LEU A 33 -6.92 10.23 32.95
C LEU A 33 -7.44 10.64 31.58
N TRP A 34 -7.19 9.81 30.57
CA TRP A 34 -7.69 9.99 29.22
C TRP A 34 -8.86 9.05 28.95
N SER A 35 -9.88 9.53 28.24
CA SER A 35 -10.98 8.70 27.75
C SER A 35 -11.51 9.24 26.42
N VAL A 36 -12.29 8.44 25.70
CA VAL A 36 -12.96 8.87 24.46
C VAL A 36 -14.44 8.54 24.56
N THR A 37 -15.29 9.49 24.16
CA THR A 37 -16.73 9.27 24.00
C THR A 37 -17.17 9.52 22.56
N LYS A 38 -18.36 9.03 22.21
CA LYS A 38 -19.04 9.35 20.96
C LYS A 38 -19.57 10.78 20.98
N GLY A 39 -20.07 11.25 19.83
CA GLY A 39 -20.61 12.59 19.58
C GLY A 39 -21.71 13.10 20.52
N ASP A 40 -22.12 12.31 21.50
CA ASP A 40 -23.07 12.66 22.57
C ASP A 40 -22.41 12.99 23.92
N LEU A 41 -21.07 13.05 23.98
CA LEU A 41 -20.24 13.33 25.16
C LEU A 41 -20.40 12.37 26.35
N THR A 42 -21.25 11.35 26.24
CA THR A 42 -21.70 10.55 27.39
C THR A 42 -21.55 9.06 27.16
N THR A 43 -21.60 8.62 25.90
CA THR A 43 -21.40 7.22 25.53
C THR A 43 -19.92 6.94 25.34
N PRO A 44 -19.30 6.04 26.12
CA PRO A 44 -17.92 5.63 25.89
C PRO A 44 -17.71 5.13 24.46
N ALA A 45 -16.57 5.46 23.85
CA ALA A 45 -16.21 4.99 22.51
C ALA A 45 -16.05 3.47 22.47
N GLY A 46 -15.74 2.83 23.60
CA GLY A 46 -15.63 1.37 23.68
C GLY A 46 -14.56 0.84 22.73
N THR A 47 -14.95 0.07 21.71
CA THR A 47 -14.05 -0.50 20.70
C THR A 47 -13.70 0.47 19.57
N ASP A 48 -14.33 1.65 19.52
CA ASP A 48 -14.15 2.63 18.45
C ASP A 48 -12.84 3.40 18.57
N ALA A 49 -12.28 3.48 19.78
CA ALA A 49 -11.01 4.13 20.05
C ALA A 49 -10.30 3.43 21.21
N VAL A 50 -9.02 3.12 21.03
CA VAL A 50 -8.18 2.45 22.03
C VAL A 50 -7.05 3.38 22.43
N ILE A 51 -6.90 3.63 23.73
CA ILE A 51 -5.82 4.46 24.27
C ILE A 51 -4.62 3.55 24.59
N SER A 52 -3.53 3.71 23.85
CA SER A 52 -2.32 2.90 23.95
C SER A 52 -1.28 3.60 24.83
N GLY A 53 -1.48 3.57 26.16
CA GLY A 53 -0.50 4.09 27.12
C GLY A 53 -1.11 4.42 28.49
N ALA A 54 -0.29 4.38 29.54
CA ALA A 54 -0.72 4.79 30.88
C ALA A 54 -0.58 6.32 31.05
N ALA A 55 -1.67 6.97 31.50
CA ALA A 55 -1.76 8.24 32.25
C ALA A 55 -0.50 9.14 32.34
N THR A 56 0.03 9.61 31.21
CA THR A 56 1.04 10.66 31.17
C THR A 56 0.47 11.93 30.52
N ALA A 57 1.30 12.96 30.38
CA ALA A 57 1.01 14.17 29.63
C ALA A 57 0.68 13.90 28.14
N THR A 58 0.94 12.69 27.65
CA THR A 58 0.70 12.26 26.27
C THR A 58 -0.10 10.97 26.25
N ALA A 59 -0.96 10.82 25.24
CA ALA A 59 -1.71 9.60 24.98
C ALA A 59 -1.73 9.32 23.48
N GLU A 60 -1.45 8.08 23.10
CA GLU A 60 -1.73 7.59 21.75
C GLU A 60 -3.15 7.03 21.72
N ILE A 61 -3.95 7.42 20.73
CA ILE A 61 -5.30 6.90 20.52
C ILE A 61 -5.36 6.28 19.13
N THR A 62 -5.59 4.96 19.10
CA THR A 62 -5.84 4.20 17.88
C THR A 62 -7.33 4.16 17.60
N TRP A 63 -7.74 4.79 16.51
CA TRP A 63 -9.12 4.85 16.04
C TRP A 63 -9.47 3.60 15.25
N ALA A 64 -10.66 3.02 15.47
CA ALA A 64 -11.07 1.80 14.80
C ALA A 64 -11.17 2.01 13.28
N ALA A 65 -10.87 0.95 12.52
CA ALA A 65 -10.98 0.98 11.05
C ALA A 65 -12.44 1.06 10.57
N SER A 66 -13.41 0.73 11.43
CA SER A 66 -14.86 0.72 11.13
C SER A 66 -15.55 2.08 11.30
N LEU A 67 -14.83 3.13 11.70
CA LEU A 67 -15.45 4.44 11.93
C LEU A 67 -15.87 5.09 10.62
N THR A 68 -16.97 5.82 10.65
CA THR A 68 -17.48 6.52 9.47
C THR A 68 -16.89 7.92 9.39
N PRO A 69 -16.30 8.33 8.27
CA PRO A 69 -15.94 9.73 8.04
C PRO A 69 -17.14 10.66 8.22
N GLY A 70 -16.94 11.74 8.95
CA GLY A 70 -17.96 12.72 9.33
C GLY A 70 -18.46 12.56 10.77
N ASP A 71 -18.31 11.37 11.38
CA ASP A 71 -18.70 11.13 12.76
C ASP A 71 -17.86 11.95 13.74
N TRP A 72 -18.49 12.41 14.81
CA TRP A 72 -17.85 13.15 15.89
C TRP A 72 -17.57 12.26 17.09
N TYR A 73 -16.39 12.47 17.66
CA TYR A 73 -15.92 11.89 18.91
C TYR A 73 -15.35 12.99 19.78
N TYR A 74 -15.16 12.68 21.05
CA TYR A 74 -14.59 13.61 22.00
C TYR A 74 -13.50 12.91 22.79
N VAL A 75 -12.31 13.52 22.78
CA VAL A 75 -11.19 13.07 23.62
C VAL A 75 -11.24 13.87 24.91
N HIS A 76 -11.40 13.16 26.01
CA HIS A 76 -11.47 13.71 27.35
C HIS A 76 -10.13 13.57 28.05
N ILE A 77 -9.81 14.58 28.84
CA ILE A 77 -8.74 14.49 29.82
C ILE A 77 -9.24 15.04 31.15
N VAL A 78 -9.12 14.21 32.19
CA VAL A 78 -9.43 14.57 33.57
C VAL A 78 -8.13 14.67 34.34
N GLU A 79 -7.83 15.87 34.83
CA GLU A 79 -6.70 16.16 35.70
C GLU A 79 -7.17 16.19 37.16
N THR A 80 -6.51 15.45 38.04
CA THR A 80 -6.84 15.39 39.47
C THR A 80 -5.64 15.75 40.35
N ALA A 81 -5.84 16.62 41.33
CA ALA A 81 -4.84 17.05 42.29
C ALA A 81 -5.47 17.43 43.64
N ALA A 82 -4.94 16.89 44.74
CA ALA A 82 -5.37 17.22 46.11
C ALA A 82 -6.90 17.19 46.35
N GLY A 83 -7.60 16.26 45.69
CA GLY A 83 -9.07 16.13 45.79
C GLY A 83 -9.87 17.06 44.88
N CYS A 84 -9.22 17.93 44.10
CA CYS A 84 -9.84 18.71 43.03
C CYS A 84 -9.68 18.01 41.69
N SER A 85 -10.69 18.11 40.83
CA SER A 85 -10.66 17.61 39.44
C SER A 85 -11.01 18.72 38.45
N ASN A 86 -10.37 18.69 37.28
CA ASN A 86 -10.70 19.53 36.15
C ASN A 86 -10.73 18.68 34.88
N GLU A 87 -11.74 18.89 34.03
CA GLU A 87 -11.90 18.16 32.78
C GLU A 87 -11.75 19.10 31.58
N LYS A 88 -11.14 18.57 30.52
CA LYS A 88 -11.11 19.19 29.19
C LYS A 88 -11.53 18.18 28.15
N VAL A 89 -12.14 18.70 27.09
CA VAL A 89 -12.65 17.90 25.99
C VAL A 89 -12.17 18.51 24.67
N LEU A 90 -11.68 17.67 23.78
CA LEU A 90 -11.34 18.00 22.41
C LEU A 90 -12.34 17.33 21.45
N PRO A 91 -13.13 18.09 20.67
CA PRO A 91 -13.89 17.50 19.58
C PRO A 91 -12.97 17.00 18.48
N VAL A 92 -13.25 15.79 18.00
CA VAL A 92 -12.52 15.11 16.95
C VAL A 92 -13.53 14.62 15.91
N GLN A 93 -13.37 15.04 14.66
CA GLN A 93 -14.21 14.54 13.58
C GLN A 93 -13.42 13.51 12.78
N ILE A 94 -13.98 12.33 12.57
CA ILE A 94 -13.33 11.33 11.72
C ILE A 94 -13.33 11.87 10.28
N THR A 95 -12.19 11.87 9.62
CA THR A 95 -12.07 12.28 8.22
C THR A 95 -11.68 11.09 7.36
N ALA A 96 -12.04 11.10 6.08
CA ALA A 96 -11.50 10.11 5.16
C ALA A 96 -9.97 10.21 5.12
N SER A 97 -9.30 9.09 4.90
CA SER A 97 -7.87 9.11 4.62
C SER A 97 -7.60 9.96 3.37
N GLN A 98 -6.38 10.45 3.18
CA GLN A 98 -5.96 10.96 1.86
C GLN A 98 -5.04 9.95 1.15
N PHE A 99 -4.74 8.85 1.82
CA PHE A 99 -3.87 7.81 1.31
C PHE A 99 -4.48 7.13 0.10
N ASN A 100 -3.75 7.15 -1.01
CA ASN A 100 -4.06 6.42 -2.23
C ASN A 100 -2.81 5.70 -2.74
N LEU A 101 -2.99 4.53 -3.34
CA LEU A 101 -1.99 3.90 -4.18
C LEU A 101 -2.32 4.12 -5.65
N THR A 102 -1.29 4.02 -6.48
CA THR A 102 -1.43 3.96 -7.93
C THR A 102 -0.47 2.91 -8.46
N LEU A 103 -0.83 2.26 -9.56
CA LEU A 103 0.02 1.30 -10.26
C LEU A 103 0.21 1.78 -11.69
N ALA A 104 1.47 1.84 -12.13
CA ALA A 104 1.82 2.19 -13.50
C ALA A 104 2.85 1.20 -14.06
N ALA A 105 2.67 0.80 -15.31
CA ALA A 105 3.73 0.15 -16.07
C ALA A 105 4.80 1.19 -16.41
N ALA A 106 6.08 0.84 -16.29
CA ALA A 106 7.18 1.72 -16.69
C ALA A 106 7.15 1.98 -18.19
N ASN A 107 6.79 0.95 -18.98
CA ASN A 107 6.63 1.04 -20.42
C ASN A 107 5.31 0.39 -20.85
N ALA A 108 4.61 1.02 -21.81
CA ALA A 108 3.43 0.41 -22.44
C ALA A 108 3.82 -0.79 -23.33
N THR A 109 5.03 -0.76 -23.90
CA THR A 109 5.59 -1.82 -24.73
C THR A 109 7.01 -2.17 -24.30
N GLN A 110 7.38 -3.44 -24.41
CA GLN A 110 8.72 -3.94 -24.06
C GLN A 110 9.18 -4.99 -25.07
N CYS A 111 10.49 -5.04 -25.33
CA CYS A 111 11.12 -6.10 -26.10
C CYS A 111 11.69 -7.18 -25.19
N TYR A 112 11.81 -8.39 -25.73
CA TYR A 112 12.63 -9.46 -25.13
C TYR A 112 14.07 -9.00 -24.92
N ASP A 113 14.69 -9.47 -23.84
CA ASP A 113 15.96 -8.93 -23.36
C ASP A 113 17.15 -9.33 -24.24
N ASN A 114 17.07 -10.50 -24.88
CA ASN A 114 18.16 -11.09 -25.68
C ASN A 114 17.68 -11.51 -27.07
N ALA A 115 18.60 -11.74 -28.00
CA ALA A 115 18.29 -12.28 -29.32
C ALA A 115 17.64 -13.67 -29.25
N VAL A 116 16.85 -14.03 -30.28
CA VAL A 116 16.28 -15.37 -30.42
C VAL A 116 17.41 -16.39 -30.56
N VAL A 117 17.38 -17.43 -29.74
CA VAL A 117 18.31 -18.57 -29.86
C VAL A 117 17.68 -19.61 -30.76
N VAL A 118 18.39 -19.97 -31.84
CA VAL A 118 17.94 -21.02 -32.77
C VAL A 118 18.68 -22.30 -32.44
N SER A 119 17.92 -23.39 -32.28
CA SER A 119 18.47 -24.73 -32.09
C SER A 119 17.82 -25.73 -33.04
N LEU A 120 18.53 -26.82 -33.35
CA LEU A 120 18.00 -27.91 -34.16
C LEU A 120 17.77 -29.11 -33.24
N ALA A 121 16.57 -29.26 -32.71
CA ALA A 121 16.18 -30.46 -31.96
C ALA A 121 16.10 -31.70 -32.89
N ASN A 122 15.73 -31.46 -34.15
CA ASN A 122 15.77 -32.40 -35.27
C ASN A 122 16.30 -31.62 -36.50
N PRO A 123 17.14 -32.21 -37.37
CA PRO A 123 17.63 -31.55 -38.59
C PRO A 123 16.54 -30.90 -39.46
N SER A 124 15.29 -31.36 -39.39
CA SER A 124 14.19 -30.80 -40.19
C SER A 124 13.39 -29.69 -39.51
N THR A 125 13.60 -29.43 -38.22
CA THR A 125 12.70 -28.55 -37.45
C THR A 125 13.49 -27.65 -36.51
N PRO A 126 13.78 -26.40 -36.91
CA PRO A 126 14.39 -25.44 -36.01
C PRO A 126 13.42 -25.10 -34.88
N ASN A 127 13.97 -24.98 -33.67
CA ASN A 127 13.32 -24.42 -32.51
C ASN A 127 13.84 -23.00 -32.29
N TYR A 128 12.92 -22.07 -32.05
CA TYR A 128 13.19 -20.67 -31.74
C TYR A 128 12.88 -20.43 -30.27
N ASP A 129 13.93 -20.26 -29.47
CA ASP A 129 13.81 -19.86 -28.09
C ASP A 129 13.87 -18.32 -28.02
N HIS A 130 12.79 -17.72 -27.55
CA HIS A 130 12.67 -16.27 -27.45
C HIS A 130 13.31 -15.71 -26.17
N GLY A 131 13.62 -16.57 -25.21
CA GLY A 131 14.21 -16.22 -23.93
C GLY A 131 13.23 -15.47 -23.02
N ASN A 132 13.80 -14.60 -22.19
CA ASN A 132 13.08 -13.84 -21.18
C ASN A 132 12.87 -12.37 -21.57
N THR A 133 11.96 -11.73 -20.83
CA THR A 133 11.72 -10.30 -20.86
C THR A 133 11.67 -9.76 -19.44
N THR A 134 12.22 -8.58 -19.23
CA THR A 134 12.07 -7.84 -17.99
C THR A 134 10.98 -6.77 -18.14
N VAL A 135 9.87 -6.93 -17.41
CA VAL A 135 8.80 -5.91 -17.31
C VAL A 135 8.84 -5.23 -15.96
N VAL A 136 8.60 -3.92 -15.93
CA VAL A 136 8.74 -3.11 -14.72
C VAL A 136 7.44 -2.36 -14.46
N PHE A 137 6.99 -2.39 -13.20
CA PHE A 137 5.86 -1.62 -12.70
C PHE A 137 6.30 -0.78 -11.50
N SER A 138 5.63 0.34 -11.28
CA SER A 138 5.81 1.18 -10.10
C SER A 138 4.49 1.29 -9.35
N VAL A 139 4.55 1.11 -8.02
CA VAL A 139 3.46 1.44 -7.12
C VAL A 139 3.82 2.72 -6.38
N THR A 140 3.00 3.75 -6.54
CA THR A 140 3.28 5.08 -5.99
C THR A 140 2.23 5.45 -4.95
N PRO A 141 2.62 5.69 -3.69
CA PRO A 141 1.74 6.25 -2.68
C PRO A 141 1.51 7.75 -2.89
N ALA A 142 0.30 8.22 -2.58
CA ALA A 142 -0.03 9.63 -2.42
C ALA A 142 -0.80 9.82 -1.11
N GLY A 143 -0.64 10.98 -0.45
CA GLY A 143 -1.40 11.32 0.76
C GLY A 143 -1.12 10.46 2.01
N LEU A 144 -0.02 9.69 2.05
CA LEU A 144 0.48 9.14 3.32
C LEU A 144 1.05 10.28 4.16
N SER A 145 0.53 10.42 5.38
CA SER A 145 1.13 11.27 6.41
C SER A 145 2.56 10.82 6.71
N SER A 146 3.43 11.76 7.09
CA SER A 146 4.78 11.47 7.58
C SER A 146 4.79 10.67 8.88
N SER A 147 3.66 10.63 9.59
CA SER A 147 3.46 9.79 10.79
C SER A 147 3.32 8.29 10.47
N TYR A 148 3.21 7.91 9.20
CA TYR A 148 3.13 6.51 8.76
C TYR A 148 4.51 6.01 8.36
N SER A 149 4.84 4.75 8.70
CA SER A 149 6.13 4.11 8.43
C SER A 149 6.09 3.15 7.23
N GLY A 150 5.20 3.40 6.27
CA GLY A 150 5.04 2.61 5.05
C GLY A 150 3.61 2.15 4.78
N TYR A 151 3.48 1.20 3.88
CA TYR A 151 2.20 0.66 3.40
C TYR A 151 2.34 -0.77 2.91
N GLN A 152 1.21 -1.43 2.69
CA GLN A 152 1.14 -2.76 2.12
C GLN A 152 -0.01 -2.85 1.12
N PHE A 153 0.08 -3.83 0.22
CA PHE A 153 -0.94 -4.16 -0.77
C PHE A 153 -0.77 -5.62 -1.19
N ASP A 154 -1.83 -6.23 -1.69
CA ASP A 154 -1.75 -7.53 -2.34
C ASP A 154 -1.37 -7.35 -3.81
N LEU A 155 -0.49 -8.21 -4.31
CA LEU A 155 0.06 -8.19 -5.65
C LEU A 155 -0.34 -9.45 -6.41
N SER A 156 -0.76 -9.27 -7.65
CA SER A 156 -0.93 -10.35 -8.61
C SER A 156 -0.29 -9.96 -9.94
N LEU A 157 0.37 -10.91 -10.57
CA LEU A 157 0.82 -10.81 -11.95
C LEU A 157 0.18 -11.92 -12.76
N VAL A 158 -0.42 -11.55 -13.88
CA VAL A 158 -0.96 -12.48 -14.86
C VAL A 158 -0.11 -12.38 -16.13
N VAL A 159 0.43 -13.53 -16.54
CA VAL A 159 1.02 -13.77 -17.86
C VAL A 159 0.32 -14.96 -18.51
N PRO A 160 0.30 -15.08 -19.84
CA PRO A 160 -0.36 -16.21 -20.50
C PRO A 160 0.26 -17.57 -20.14
N ALA A 161 -0.44 -18.65 -20.48
CA ALA A 161 0.09 -20.00 -20.35
C ALA A 161 1.40 -20.17 -21.16
N GLY A 162 2.31 -20.98 -20.64
CA GLY A 162 3.65 -21.16 -21.22
C GLY A 162 4.63 -20.03 -20.87
N TYR A 163 4.24 -19.08 -20.00
CA TYR A 163 5.14 -18.11 -19.41
C TYR A 163 5.21 -18.30 -17.90
N THR A 164 6.40 -18.15 -17.34
CA THR A 164 6.59 -18.09 -15.88
C THR A 164 7.13 -16.72 -15.49
N SER A 165 6.91 -16.28 -14.25
CA SER A 165 7.36 -14.97 -13.82
C SER A 165 7.90 -15.02 -12.39
N THR A 166 8.96 -14.26 -12.15
CA THR A 166 9.55 -14.10 -10.83
C THR A 166 9.63 -12.61 -10.49
N PRO A 167 8.97 -12.13 -9.42
CA PRO A 167 9.09 -10.75 -8.99
C PRO A 167 10.39 -10.50 -8.24
N ALA A 168 10.95 -9.31 -8.46
CA ALA A 168 11.95 -8.67 -7.64
C ALA A 168 11.46 -7.26 -7.28
N PHE A 169 11.91 -6.74 -6.14
CA PHE A 169 11.45 -5.47 -5.60
C PHE A 169 12.61 -4.51 -5.35
N SER A 170 12.33 -3.21 -5.33
CA SER A 170 13.25 -2.23 -4.74
C SER A 170 13.49 -2.55 -3.25
N PHE A 171 14.64 -2.11 -2.73
CA PHE A 171 15.15 -2.49 -1.39
C PHE A 171 14.20 -2.23 -0.21
N ASN A 172 13.22 -1.34 -0.39
CA ASN A 172 12.26 -0.92 0.63
C ASN A 172 11.02 -1.83 0.70
N ALA A 173 10.96 -2.91 -0.07
CA ALA A 173 9.79 -3.77 -0.12
C ALA A 173 10.13 -5.26 -0.04
N SER A 174 9.19 -6.03 0.49
CA SER A 174 9.27 -7.49 0.61
C SER A 174 7.90 -8.13 0.30
N LEU A 175 7.91 -9.37 -0.17
CA LEU A 175 6.72 -10.14 -0.52
C LEU A 175 6.58 -11.35 0.39
N THR A 176 5.43 -11.52 1.02
CA THR A 176 5.05 -12.73 1.78
C THR A 176 3.70 -13.22 1.27
N GLY A 177 3.67 -14.39 0.63
CA GLY A 177 2.48 -14.83 -0.10
C GLY A 177 2.17 -13.88 -1.25
N SER A 178 0.98 -13.28 -1.25
CA SER A 178 0.59 -12.21 -2.19
C SER A 178 0.83 -10.80 -1.64
N THR A 179 1.08 -10.65 -0.34
CA THR A 179 1.13 -9.34 0.29
C THR A 179 2.54 -8.75 0.19
N VAL A 180 2.63 -7.57 -0.44
CA VAL A 180 3.82 -6.73 -0.45
C VAL A 180 3.77 -5.78 0.72
N THR A 181 4.86 -5.69 1.48
CA THR A 181 5.05 -4.71 2.56
C THR A 181 6.19 -3.78 2.21
N VAL A 182 5.91 -2.47 2.18
CA VAL A 182 6.86 -1.40 1.93
C VAL A 182 7.16 -0.68 3.25
N THR A 183 8.43 -0.60 3.62
CA THR A 183 8.87 -0.16 4.96
C THR A 183 9.06 1.35 5.09
N ASN A 184 8.69 2.12 4.07
CA ASN A 184 8.74 3.57 4.05
C ASN A 184 7.66 4.12 3.12
N ASN A 185 7.50 5.45 3.09
CA ASN A 185 6.48 6.12 2.26
C ASN A 185 6.94 6.41 0.82
N ALA A 186 8.01 5.75 0.36
CA ALA A 186 8.49 5.91 -1.01
C ALA A 186 7.74 4.99 -1.98
N ALA A 187 7.80 5.29 -3.28
CA ALA A 187 7.35 4.35 -4.30
C ALA A 187 8.15 3.04 -4.24
N VAL A 188 7.52 1.95 -4.68
CA VAL A 188 8.18 0.66 -4.87
C VAL A 188 8.22 0.32 -6.35
N THR A 189 9.39 -0.09 -6.81
CA THR A 189 9.57 -0.66 -8.15
C THR A 189 9.46 -2.17 -8.07
N ILE A 190 8.62 -2.74 -8.94
CA ILE A 190 8.42 -4.18 -9.08
C ILE A 190 8.95 -4.57 -10.46
N THR A 191 9.98 -5.40 -10.47
CA THR A 191 10.59 -5.93 -11.68
C THR A 191 10.20 -7.38 -11.81
N TYR A 192 9.56 -7.75 -12.92
CA TYR A 192 9.28 -9.15 -13.23
C TYR A 192 10.17 -9.61 -14.37
N THR A 193 10.95 -10.65 -14.11
CA THR A 193 11.54 -11.44 -15.19
C THR A 193 10.50 -12.47 -15.61
N VAL A 194 10.03 -12.36 -16.84
CA VAL A 194 9.06 -13.28 -17.45
C VAL A 194 9.82 -14.17 -18.43
N ASP A 195 9.78 -15.47 -18.19
CA ASP A 195 10.44 -16.48 -19.01
C ASP A 195 9.43 -17.14 -19.96
N ASN A 196 9.74 -17.15 -21.27
CA ASN A 196 8.91 -17.79 -22.27
C ASN A 196 9.35 -19.24 -22.46
N THR A 197 8.54 -20.16 -21.92
CA THR A 197 8.83 -21.61 -21.97
C THR A 197 8.19 -22.31 -23.16
N ASN A 198 7.54 -21.57 -24.06
CA ASN A 198 6.95 -22.13 -25.26
C ASN A 198 8.02 -22.49 -26.30
N VAL A 199 7.75 -23.52 -27.09
CA VAL A 199 8.58 -23.97 -28.21
C VAL A 199 7.99 -23.42 -29.50
N TYR A 200 8.80 -22.74 -30.30
CA TYR A 200 8.36 -22.14 -31.57
C TYR A 200 9.12 -22.76 -32.73
N THR A 201 8.45 -22.89 -33.87
CA THR A 201 9.01 -23.48 -35.09
C THR A 201 8.62 -22.64 -36.30
N ASN A 202 9.09 -23.03 -37.50
CA ASN A 202 8.63 -22.40 -38.76
C ASN A 202 7.12 -22.51 -39.00
N ALA A 203 6.43 -23.43 -38.31
CA ALA A 203 4.97 -23.57 -38.40
C ALA A 203 4.22 -22.63 -37.42
N SER A 204 4.92 -22.01 -36.47
CA SER A 204 4.32 -21.07 -35.53
C SER A 204 3.91 -19.79 -36.24
N ALA A 205 2.83 -19.15 -35.76
CA ALA A 205 2.45 -17.82 -36.24
C ALA A 205 3.56 -16.80 -35.92
N ALA A 206 3.74 -15.81 -36.80
CA ALA A 206 4.81 -14.80 -36.68
C ALA A 206 4.79 -14.03 -35.34
N ASN A 207 3.64 -13.93 -34.68
CA ASN A 207 3.44 -13.23 -33.42
C ASN A 207 3.10 -14.16 -32.24
N ALA A 208 3.32 -15.47 -32.36
CA ALA A 208 2.97 -16.44 -31.30
C ALA A 208 3.73 -16.21 -29.97
N GLN A 209 4.85 -15.49 -30.02
CA GLN A 209 5.67 -15.04 -28.88
C GLN A 209 5.20 -13.73 -28.24
N ASN A 210 4.26 -13.01 -28.86
CA ASN A 210 3.80 -11.75 -28.32
C ASN A 210 2.82 -12.03 -27.18
N TYR A 211 2.92 -11.26 -26.09
CA TYR A 211 2.03 -11.41 -24.95
C TYR A 211 1.81 -10.07 -24.25
N THR A 212 0.86 -10.05 -23.31
CA THR A 212 0.66 -8.91 -22.40
C THR A 212 0.88 -9.40 -20.98
N ALA A 213 1.80 -8.76 -20.26
CA ALA A 213 1.93 -8.93 -18.82
C ALA A 213 0.99 -7.94 -18.13
N THR A 214 0.17 -8.41 -17.18
CA THR A 214 -0.75 -7.55 -16.43
C THR A 214 -0.49 -7.69 -14.94
N ALA A 215 -0.03 -6.61 -14.32
CA ALA A 215 0.07 -6.52 -12.86
C ALA A 215 -1.20 -5.91 -12.30
N SER A 216 -1.62 -6.38 -11.14
CA SER A 216 -2.69 -5.76 -10.36
C SER A 216 -2.31 -5.66 -8.89
N ILE A 217 -2.69 -4.56 -8.25
CA ILE A 217 -2.60 -4.40 -6.80
C ILE A 217 -3.99 -4.17 -6.20
N SER A 218 -4.21 -4.68 -5.00
CA SER A 218 -5.46 -4.51 -4.24
C SER A 218 -5.20 -4.45 -2.73
N GLY A 219 -6.24 -4.17 -1.94
CA GLY A 219 -6.13 -4.21 -0.47
C GLY A 219 -5.09 -3.24 0.11
N GLY A 220 -4.83 -2.13 -0.58
CA GLY A 220 -3.86 -1.13 -0.15
C GLY A 220 -4.19 -0.60 1.25
N LYS A 221 -3.21 -0.56 2.15
CA LYS A 221 -3.32 0.08 3.47
C LYS A 221 -1.99 0.61 3.95
N ALA A 222 -1.98 1.72 4.67
CA ALA A 222 -0.82 2.15 5.45
C ALA A 222 -0.52 1.13 6.55
N ILE A 223 0.72 1.08 7.06
CA ILE A 223 1.13 0.07 8.07
C ILE A 223 0.31 0.12 9.35
N ASN A 224 -0.18 1.30 9.73
CA ASN A 224 -1.06 1.45 10.87
C ASN A 224 -2.51 0.98 10.60
N GLY A 225 -2.82 0.48 9.39
CA GLY A 225 -4.10 -0.13 9.04
C GLY A 225 -5.06 0.80 8.30
N VAL A 226 -4.69 2.05 8.03
CA VAL A 226 -5.54 2.98 7.27
C VAL A 226 -5.63 2.52 5.81
N SER A 227 -6.82 2.14 5.35
CA SER A 227 -7.05 1.69 3.97
C SER A 227 -6.78 2.77 2.93
N ASP A 228 -6.40 2.34 1.74
CA ASP A 228 -6.39 3.14 0.52
C ASP A 228 -7.81 3.60 0.19
N ASN A 229 -7.95 4.90 -0.07
CA ASN A 229 -9.22 5.57 -0.28
C ASN A 229 -9.99 5.14 -1.52
N ASN A 230 -9.34 4.67 -2.59
CA ASN A 230 -10.10 4.26 -3.78
C ASN A 230 -10.67 2.85 -3.64
N GLY A 231 -10.31 2.09 -2.58
CA GLY A 231 -10.91 0.81 -2.22
C GLY A 231 -10.89 -0.27 -3.33
N GLY A 232 -10.08 -0.07 -4.37
CA GLY A 232 -10.18 -0.79 -5.64
C GLY A 232 -8.96 -1.63 -5.98
N THR A 233 -9.08 -2.35 -7.09
CA THR A 233 -7.94 -3.01 -7.74
C THR A 233 -7.37 -2.06 -8.80
N TYR A 234 -6.07 -1.79 -8.73
CA TYR A 234 -5.37 -1.03 -9.76
C TYR A 234 -4.67 -2.00 -10.69
N THR A 235 -4.76 -1.78 -11.99
CA THR A 235 -4.17 -2.66 -13.00
C THR A 235 -3.25 -1.89 -13.94
N GLY A 236 -2.08 -2.46 -14.22
CA GLY A 236 -1.15 -1.97 -15.23
C GLY A 236 -0.80 -3.09 -16.20
N ALA A 237 -0.56 -2.76 -17.47
CA ALA A 237 -0.21 -3.74 -18.48
C ALA A 237 0.97 -3.28 -19.34
N THR A 238 1.81 -4.23 -19.74
CA THR A 238 2.89 -4.03 -20.70
C THR A 238 2.75 -5.06 -21.81
N ALA A 239 2.64 -4.60 -23.06
CA ALA A 239 2.67 -5.46 -24.22
C ALA A 239 4.12 -5.83 -24.55
N VAL A 240 4.41 -7.12 -24.60
CA VAL A 240 5.72 -7.64 -24.95
C VAL A 240 5.68 -8.19 -26.36
N SER A 241 6.58 -7.69 -27.19
CA SER A 241 6.70 -8.11 -28.57
C SER A 241 8.12 -8.00 -29.06
N ARG A 242 8.39 -8.54 -30.24
CA ARG A 242 9.64 -8.30 -30.94
C ARG A 242 9.38 -8.26 -32.45
N PRO A 243 10.29 -7.70 -33.25
CA PRO A 243 10.19 -7.81 -34.69
C PRO A 243 10.00 -9.27 -35.11
N ASN A 244 9.05 -9.51 -36.00
CA ASN A 244 8.81 -10.82 -36.55
C ASN A 244 8.97 -10.77 -38.07
N THR A 245 9.49 -11.86 -38.62
CA THR A 245 9.71 -12.01 -40.06
C THR A 245 8.92 -13.22 -40.51
N SER A 246 8.27 -13.12 -41.66
CA SER A 246 7.66 -14.28 -42.29
C SER A 246 8.71 -15.36 -42.59
N GLY A 247 8.25 -16.60 -42.82
CA GLY A 247 9.14 -17.68 -43.23
C GLY A 247 9.94 -17.34 -44.49
N ILE A 248 11.15 -17.90 -44.59
CA ILE A 248 11.99 -17.78 -45.79
C ILE A 248 11.35 -18.61 -46.91
N THR A 249 11.10 -18.01 -48.07
CA THR A 249 10.60 -18.69 -49.27
C THR A 249 11.72 -18.90 -50.29
N THR A 250 11.69 -20.02 -51.01
CA THR A 250 12.57 -20.26 -52.18
C THR A 250 11.86 -19.81 -53.45
N ASN A 251 12.58 -19.10 -54.32
CA ASN A 251 12.13 -18.78 -55.68
C ASN A 251 12.59 -19.84 -56.67
#